data_AF-A0A354CVU9-F1
#
_entry.id   AF-A0A354CVU9-F1
#
_cell.length_a   1.000
_cell.length_b   1.000
_cell.length_c   1.000
_cell.angle_alpha   90.00
_cell.angle_beta   90.00
_cell.angle_gamma   90.00
#
_symmetry.space_group_name_H-M   'P 1'
#
loop_
_entity.id
_entity.type
_entity.pdbx_description
1 polymer ?
#
loop_
_entity_poly.entity_id
_entity_poly.type
_entity_poly.pdbx_seq_one_letter_code
_entity_poly.pdbx_strand_id
1 'polypeptide(L)'
;MSSQVIELNCPGCGARVSTGQKECEWCHKPIVISTFTSVYSMNAPEVNKYAGAYKKALSENPESPELNSSAGMCYLKLGLYDKALAAFEKAIADDFDNSDTYFFAAVSVLKGKKAFLSTRADIDKALSYIDAALMIEPKGIYYYFQAYIKQDYFERKFLKVSPDYRECLSLAEQCGVSDYDKEVLFSTLKVACPF
;
A
#
# COMPACT_ATOMS: atom_id res chain seq x y z
N MET A 1 0.33 -16.96 -13.45
CA MET A 1 -0.48 -16.44 -14.57
C MET A 1 0.42 -15.56 -15.43
N SER A 2 0.32 -15.65 -16.75
CA SER A 2 1.16 -14.85 -17.68
C SER A 2 0.81 -13.36 -17.51
N SER A 3 1.74 -12.55 -17.02
CA SER A 3 1.58 -11.09 -16.99
C SER A 3 1.38 -10.60 -18.42
N GLN A 4 0.19 -10.06 -18.71
CA GLN A 4 -0.05 -9.44 -20.00
C GLN A 4 0.79 -8.15 -20.06
N VAL A 5 1.65 -8.08 -21.08
CA VAL A 5 2.45 -6.91 -21.36
C VAL A 5 1.53 -5.85 -21.97
N ILE A 6 1.25 -4.79 -21.22
CA ILE A 6 0.38 -3.69 -21.61
C ILE A 6 1.27 -2.55 -22.11
N GLU A 7 0.97 -2.02 -23.29
CA GLU A 7 1.62 -0.81 -23.79
C GLU A 7 1.03 0.43 -23.11
N LEU A 8 1.91 1.36 -22.71
CA LEU A 8 1.52 2.64 -22.15
C LEU A 8 2.56 3.71 -22.47
N ASN A 9 2.22 4.97 -22.23
CA ASN A 9 3.20 6.05 -22.31
C ASN A 9 3.88 6.23 -20.96
N CYS A 10 5.21 6.38 -20.98
CA CYS A 10 6.02 6.58 -19.79
C CYS A 10 5.50 7.81 -19.02
N PRO A 11 5.17 7.67 -17.72
CA PRO A 11 4.68 8.78 -16.92
C PRO A 11 5.67 9.95 -16.78
N GLY A 12 6.96 9.65 -16.93
CA GLY A 12 8.06 10.62 -16.84
C GLY A 12 8.25 11.45 -18.11
N CYS A 13 8.57 10.79 -19.22
CA CYS A 13 8.97 11.44 -20.48
C CYS A 13 7.95 11.30 -21.63
N GLY A 14 6.89 10.49 -21.48
CA GLY A 14 5.89 10.26 -22.52
C GLY A 14 6.32 9.31 -23.64
N ALA A 15 7.49 8.68 -23.56
CA ALA A 15 7.93 7.66 -24.51
C ALA A 15 6.99 6.43 -24.48
N ARG A 16 6.83 5.75 -25.61
CA ARG A 16 6.07 4.50 -25.68
C ARG A 16 6.86 3.40 -24.96
N VAL A 17 6.25 2.79 -23.95
CA VAL A 17 6.84 1.76 -23.08
C VAL A 17 5.83 0.66 -22.83
N SER A 18 6.22 -0.41 -22.15
CA SER A 18 5.31 -1.48 -21.75
C SER A 18 5.49 -1.88 -20.29
N THR A 19 4.48 -2.50 -19.70
CA THR A 19 4.55 -3.03 -18.31
C THR A 19 5.59 -4.13 -18.13
N GLY A 20 6.04 -4.75 -19.23
CA GLY A 20 7.16 -5.71 -19.21
C GLY A 20 8.51 -5.05 -18.89
N GLN A 21 8.63 -3.73 -19.05
CA GLN A 21 9.81 -2.96 -18.68
C GLN A 21 9.60 -2.37 -17.28
N LYS A 22 10.53 -2.64 -16.35
CA LYS A 22 10.48 -2.05 -14.99
C LYS A 22 10.80 -0.56 -15.01
N GLU A 23 11.73 -0.15 -15.87
CA GLU A 23 12.22 1.21 -15.99
C GLU A 23 12.18 1.67 -17.45
N CYS A 24 11.98 2.96 -17.64
CA CYS A 24 11.99 3.56 -18.97
C CYS A 24 13.42 3.73 -19.47
N GLU A 25 13.69 3.25 -20.69
CA GLU A 25 15.00 3.36 -21.34
C GLU A 25 15.48 4.81 -21.56
N TRP A 26 14.55 5.77 -21.60
CA TRP A 26 14.84 7.17 -21.93
C TRP A 26 15.05 8.07 -20.72
N CYS A 27 14.27 7.85 -19.65
CA CYS A 27 14.31 8.71 -18.46
C CYS A 27 14.70 7.96 -17.19
N HIS A 28 14.93 6.64 -17.28
CA HIS A 28 15.29 5.75 -16.18
C HIS A 28 14.33 5.80 -14.97
N LYS A 29 13.13 6.35 -15.18
CA LYS A 29 12.08 6.35 -14.16
C LYS A 29 11.33 5.02 -14.21
N PRO A 30 10.84 4.52 -13.06
CA PRO A 30 10.04 3.31 -13.03
C PRO A 30 8.79 3.49 -13.88
N ILE A 31 8.44 2.49 -14.68
CA ILE A 31 7.19 2.50 -15.46
C ILE A 31 6.06 1.98 -14.58
N VAL A 32 6.30 0.86 -13.90
CA VAL A 32 5.42 0.25 -12.91
C VAL A 32 6.03 0.52 -11.53
N ILE A 33 5.20 1.00 -10.61
CA ILE A 33 5.62 1.23 -9.24
C ILE A 33 5.52 -0.11 -8.50
N SER A 34 6.67 -0.69 -8.19
CA SER A 34 6.77 -1.94 -7.45
C SER A 34 6.86 -1.76 -5.94
N THR A 35 7.32 -0.59 -5.47
CA THR A 35 7.49 -0.32 -4.04
C THR A 35 6.90 1.03 -3.67
N PHE A 36 6.33 1.10 -2.48
CA PHE A 36 5.73 2.34 -1.98
C PHE A 36 6.77 3.43 -1.68
N THR A 37 8.00 3.03 -1.33
CA THR A 37 9.18 3.91 -1.23
C THR A 37 9.39 4.70 -2.52
N SER A 38 9.22 4.07 -3.69
CA SER A 38 9.34 4.75 -4.99
C SER A 38 8.28 5.84 -5.16
N VAL A 39 7.05 5.64 -4.68
CA VAL A 39 5.99 6.67 -4.73
C VAL A 39 6.24 7.77 -3.71
N TYR A 40 6.76 7.39 -2.55
CA TYR A 40 6.91 8.31 -1.44
C TYR A 40 7.93 9.43 -1.75
N SER A 41 8.99 9.11 -2.50
CA SER A 41 10.01 10.08 -2.94
C SER A 41 9.55 11.01 -4.07
N MET A 42 8.44 10.70 -4.75
CA MET A 42 7.89 11.53 -5.82
C MET A 42 7.09 12.72 -5.29
N ASN A 43 7.16 13.84 -6.01
CA ASN A 43 6.33 15.01 -5.70
C ASN A 43 4.88 14.83 -6.23
N ALA A 44 3.95 15.64 -5.72
CA ALA A 44 2.53 15.54 -6.11
C ALA A 44 2.29 15.69 -7.64
N PRO A 45 2.96 16.60 -8.37
CA PRO A 45 2.85 16.67 -9.83
C PRO A 45 3.26 15.38 -10.54
N GLU A 46 4.35 14.75 -10.11
CA GLU A 46 4.81 13.48 -10.67
C GLU A 46 3.81 12.37 -10.41
N VAL A 47 3.38 12.18 -9.16
CA VAL A 47 2.39 11.14 -8.80
C VAL A 47 1.09 11.30 -9.59
N ASN A 48 0.66 12.54 -9.87
CA ASN A 48 -0.50 12.79 -10.73
C ASN A 48 -0.30 12.35 -12.18
N LYS A 49 0.91 12.51 -12.75
CA LYS A 49 1.23 12.00 -14.08
C LYS A 49 1.16 10.47 -14.12
N TYR A 50 1.71 9.79 -13.10
CA TYR A 50 1.62 8.34 -12.94
C TYR A 50 0.16 7.86 -12.85
N ALA A 51 -0.62 8.43 -11.95
CA ALA A 51 -2.03 8.11 -11.80
C ALA A 51 -2.81 8.32 -13.12
N GLY A 52 -2.49 9.39 -13.87
CA GLY A 52 -3.10 9.66 -15.17
C GLY A 52 -2.72 8.63 -16.25
N ALA A 53 -1.45 8.23 -16.31
CA ALA A 53 -0.97 7.21 -17.25
C ALA A 53 -1.59 5.84 -16.95
N TYR A 54 -1.60 5.41 -15.69
CA TYR A 54 -2.22 4.15 -15.28
C TYR A 54 -3.71 4.15 -15.51
N LYS A 55 -4.42 5.26 -15.25
CA LYS A 55 -5.85 5.37 -15.53
C LYS A 55 -6.15 5.16 -17.03
N LYS A 56 -5.31 5.68 -17.93
CA LYS A 56 -5.46 5.46 -19.37
C LYS A 56 -5.20 4.00 -19.73
N ALA A 57 -4.10 3.42 -19.26
CA ALA A 57 -3.76 2.03 -19.52
C ALA A 57 -4.85 1.07 -19.01
N LEU A 58 -5.38 1.30 -17.81
CA LEU A 58 -6.47 0.53 -17.20
C LEU A 58 -7.83 0.72 -17.90
N SER A 59 -8.00 1.78 -18.70
CA SER A 59 -9.24 1.95 -19.48
C SER A 59 -9.27 1.02 -20.70
N GLU A 60 -8.11 0.60 -21.18
CA GLU A 60 -7.96 -0.35 -22.30
C GLU A 60 -7.78 -1.78 -21.77
N ASN A 61 -7.10 -1.94 -20.63
CA ASN A 61 -6.82 -3.23 -20.00
C ASN A 61 -7.16 -3.19 -18.49
N PRO A 62 -8.43 -3.43 -18.11
CA PRO A 62 -8.89 -3.26 -16.73
C PRO A 62 -8.31 -4.27 -15.72
N GLU A 63 -7.89 -5.44 -16.19
CA GLU A 63 -7.51 -6.61 -15.39
C GLU A 63 -5.98 -6.76 -15.31
N SER A 64 -5.31 -5.72 -14.81
CA SER A 64 -3.86 -5.74 -14.59
C SER A 64 -3.55 -5.54 -13.10
N PRO A 65 -3.12 -6.58 -12.37
CA PRO A 65 -2.82 -6.46 -10.95
C PRO A 65 -1.70 -5.47 -10.68
N GLU A 66 -0.62 -5.50 -11.48
CA GLU A 66 0.52 -4.59 -11.35
C GLU A 66 0.13 -3.11 -11.52
N LEU A 67 -0.68 -2.80 -12.54
CA LEU A 67 -1.15 -1.44 -12.79
C LEU A 67 -2.19 -0.99 -11.76
N ASN A 68 -3.08 -1.89 -11.33
CA ASN A 68 -4.05 -1.60 -10.27
C ASN A 68 -3.34 -1.32 -8.94
N SER A 69 -2.33 -2.12 -8.56
CA SER A 69 -1.50 -1.88 -7.38
C SER A 69 -0.71 -0.57 -7.49
N SER A 70 -0.05 -0.33 -8.63
CA SER A 70 0.68 0.93 -8.89
C SER A 70 -0.23 2.15 -8.80
N ALA A 71 -1.41 2.10 -9.42
CA ALA A 71 -2.41 3.16 -9.34
C ALA A 71 -2.91 3.36 -7.91
N GLY A 72 -3.13 2.27 -7.16
CA GLY A 72 -3.50 2.29 -5.75
C GLY A 72 -2.49 3.05 -4.89
N MET A 73 -1.18 2.77 -5.08
CA MET A 73 -0.12 3.48 -4.35
C MET A 73 -0.09 4.98 -4.70
N CYS A 74 -0.28 5.35 -5.97
CA CYS A 74 -0.41 6.75 -6.36
C CYS A 74 -1.62 7.43 -5.71
N TYR A 75 -2.80 6.79 -5.74
CA TYR A 75 -4.00 7.33 -5.10
C TYR A 75 -3.84 7.47 -3.59
N LEU A 76 -3.17 6.52 -2.94
CA LEU A 76 -2.89 6.57 -1.51
C LEU A 76 -2.00 7.77 -1.16
N LYS A 77 -0.92 8.00 -1.92
CA LYS A 77 -0.04 9.18 -1.75
C LYS A 77 -0.78 10.51 -2.00
N LEU A 78 -1.75 10.52 -2.91
CA LEU A 78 -2.63 11.67 -3.18
C LEU A 78 -3.75 11.85 -2.14
N GLY A 79 -3.90 10.94 -1.18
CA GLY A 79 -4.97 10.96 -0.17
C GLY A 79 -6.35 10.58 -0.71
N LEU A 80 -6.41 9.95 -1.89
CA LEU A 80 -7.63 9.45 -2.51
C LEU A 80 -7.93 8.02 -2.04
N TYR A 81 -8.17 7.87 -0.72
CA TYR A 81 -8.22 6.58 -0.04
C TYR A 81 -9.24 5.59 -0.61
N ASP A 82 -10.46 6.05 -0.94
CA ASP A 82 -11.49 5.15 -1.49
C ASP A 82 -11.11 4.61 -2.88
N LYS A 83 -10.44 5.43 -3.71
CA LYS A 83 -9.93 4.99 -5.02
C LYS A 83 -8.73 4.06 -4.87
N ALA A 84 -7.87 4.34 -3.87
CA ALA A 84 -6.74 3.48 -3.56
C ALA A 84 -7.20 2.08 -3.14
N LEU A 85 -8.16 2.01 -2.21
CA LEU A 85 -8.72 0.75 -1.74
C LEU A 85 -9.37 -0.04 -2.88
N ALA A 86 -10.19 0.61 -3.72
CA ALA A 86 -10.81 -0.06 -4.86
C ALA A 86 -9.78 -0.58 -5.88
N ALA A 87 -8.67 0.13 -6.08
CA ALA A 87 -7.59 -0.33 -6.96
C ALA A 87 -6.85 -1.53 -6.35
N PHE A 88 -6.54 -1.50 -5.05
CA PHE A 88 -5.92 -2.63 -4.37
C PHE A 88 -6.84 -3.86 -4.30
N GLU A 89 -8.14 -3.69 -4.07
CA GLU A 89 -9.11 -4.81 -4.07
C GLU A 89 -9.19 -5.49 -5.44
N LYS A 90 -9.09 -4.72 -6.54
CA LYS A 90 -8.97 -5.30 -7.89
C LYS A 90 -7.67 -6.06 -8.08
N ALA A 91 -6.55 -5.47 -7.66
CA ALA A 91 -5.26 -6.14 -7.76
C ALA A 91 -5.22 -7.45 -6.96
N ILE A 92 -5.81 -7.47 -5.76
CA ILE A 92 -5.95 -8.66 -4.91
C ILE A 92 -6.81 -9.75 -5.58
N ALA A 93 -7.86 -9.35 -6.30
CA ALA A 93 -8.73 -10.31 -6.98
C ALA A 93 -8.00 -11.07 -8.10
N ASP A 94 -7.06 -10.40 -8.77
CA ASP A 94 -6.28 -10.95 -9.89
C ASP A 94 -4.95 -11.60 -9.44
N ASP A 95 -4.32 -11.06 -8.39
CA ASP A 95 -3.06 -11.53 -7.79
C ASP A 95 -3.14 -11.52 -6.25
N PHE A 96 -3.55 -12.66 -5.70
CA PHE A 96 -3.72 -12.87 -4.27
C PHE A 96 -2.42 -13.22 -3.54
N ASP A 97 -1.29 -13.39 -4.26
CA ASP A 97 0.01 -13.74 -3.66
C ASP A 97 0.88 -12.51 -3.36
N ASN A 98 0.38 -11.30 -3.60
CA ASN A 98 1.11 -10.06 -3.37
C ASN A 98 0.81 -9.47 -1.98
N SER A 99 1.65 -9.82 -0.99
CA SER A 99 1.51 -9.39 0.41
C SER A 99 1.45 -7.86 0.60
N ASP A 100 2.22 -7.10 -0.19
CA ASP A 100 2.27 -5.64 -0.11
C ASP A 100 0.93 -5.00 -0.50
N THR A 101 0.20 -5.60 -1.45
CA THR A 101 -1.10 -5.07 -1.90
C THR A 101 -2.15 -5.13 -0.79
N TYR A 102 -2.16 -6.21 -0.01
CA TYR A 102 -3.00 -6.34 1.20
C TYR A 102 -2.62 -5.29 2.26
N PHE A 103 -1.32 -5.09 2.49
CA PHE A 103 -0.84 -4.09 3.44
C PHE A 103 -1.30 -2.67 3.06
N PHE A 104 -1.14 -2.25 1.80
CA PHE A 104 -1.60 -0.92 1.38
C PHE A 104 -3.13 -0.79 1.35
N ALA A 105 -3.86 -1.88 1.10
CA ALA A 105 -5.31 -1.91 1.29
C ALA A 105 -5.67 -1.62 2.75
N ALA A 106 -5.00 -2.26 3.72
CA ALA A 106 -5.21 -2.03 5.15
C ALA A 106 -4.93 -0.57 5.55
N VAL A 107 -3.84 0.02 5.04
CA VAL A 107 -3.51 1.44 5.27
C VAL A 107 -4.59 2.36 4.68
N SER A 108 -5.12 2.02 3.50
CA SER A 108 -6.18 2.80 2.82
C SER A 108 -7.49 2.81 3.60
N VAL A 109 -7.82 1.72 4.30
CA VAL A 109 -9.03 1.62 5.13
C VAL A 109 -9.07 2.65 6.26
N LEU A 110 -7.91 3.04 6.82
CA LEU A 110 -7.85 4.06 7.90
C LEU A 110 -8.07 5.50 7.41
N LYS A 111 -8.12 5.73 6.09
CA LYS A 111 -8.43 7.04 5.45
C LYS A 111 -7.61 8.23 5.98
N GLY A 112 -6.36 8.00 6.36
CA GLY A 112 -5.48 9.04 6.90
C GLY A 112 -5.92 9.60 8.25
N LYS A 113 -6.61 8.80 9.05
CA LYS A 113 -7.04 9.14 10.42
C LYS A 113 -6.40 8.17 11.41
N LYS A 114 -6.36 8.58 12.69
CA LYS A 114 -5.97 7.70 13.79
C LYS A 114 -6.88 6.48 13.85
N ALA A 115 -6.32 5.32 14.18
CA ALA A 115 -7.09 4.08 14.28
C ALA A 115 -8.22 4.23 15.31
N PHE A 116 -7.97 4.92 16.43
CA PHE A 116 -8.95 5.22 17.48
C PHE A 116 -10.27 5.85 16.97
N LEU A 117 -10.21 6.66 15.91
CA LEU A 117 -11.35 7.39 15.33
C LEU A 117 -12.10 6.58 14.26
N SER A 118 -11.56 5.44 13.85
CA SER A 118 -12.16 4.59 12.82
C SER A 118 -13.27 3.72 13.41
N THR A 119 -14.16 3.22 12.56
CA THR A 119 -15.24 2.35 13.02
C THR A 119 -14.71 0.96 13.36
N ARG A 120 -15.45 0.19 14.16
CA ARG A 120 -15.09 -1.20 14.46
C ARG A 120 -14.95 -2.03 13.19
N ALA A 121 -15.88 -1.86 12.25
CA ALA A 121 -15.87 -2.58 10.97
C ALA A 121 -14.63 -2.25 10.14
N ASP A 122 -14.22 -0.98 10.08
CA ASP A 122 -13.00 -0.57 9.37
C ASP A 122 -11.75 -1.16 10.01
N ILE A 123 -11.67 -1.19 11.35
CA ILE A 123 -10.54 -1.75 12.08
C ILE A 123 -10.44 -3.26 11.89
N ASP A 124 -11.58 -3.97 11.96
CA ASP A 124 -11.61 -5.41 11.71
C ASP A 124 -11.23 -5.72 10.25
N LYS A 125 -11.70 -4.90 9.29
CA LYS A 125 -11.30 -5.02 7.88
C LYS A 125 -9.79 -4.77 7.70
N ALA A 126 -9.24 -3.72 8.31
CA ALA A 126 -7.81 -3.42 8.23
C ALA A 126 -6.95 -4.56 8.83
N LEU A 127 -7.33 -5.09 9.99
CA LEU A 127 -6.64 -6.24 10.59
C LEU A 127 -6.74 -7.49 9.71
N SER A 128 -7.90 -7.76 9.10
CA SER A 128 -8.07 -8.91 8.19
C SER A 128 -7.13 -8.86 6.98
N TYR A 129 -6.87 -7.67 6.43
CA TYR A 129 -5.91 -7.50 5.36
C TYR A 129 -4.47 -7.68 5.84
N ILE A 130 -4.13 -7.19 7.04
CA ILE A 130 -2.79 -7.39 7.62
C ILE A 130 -2.54 -8.88 7.89
N ASP A 131 -3.53 -9.58 8.43
CA ASP A 131 -3.44 -11.02 8.70
C ASP A 131 -3.25 -11.81 7.39
N ALA A 132 -3.98 -11.44 6.33
CA ALA A 132 -3.76 -12.01 4.99
C ALA A 132 -2.35 -11.72 4.46
N ALA A 133 -1.86 -10.48 4.61
CA ALA A 133 -0.50 -10.12 4.22
C ALA A 133 0.55 -10.95 4.96
N LEU A 134 0.37 -11.14 6.27
CA LEU A 134 1.25 -11.94 7.13
C LEU A 134 1.24 -13.43 6.79
N MET A 135 0.10 -13.97 6.35
CA MET A 135 -0.01 -15.36 5.88
C MET A 135 0.79 -15.60 4.60
N ILE A 136 0.87 -14.60 3.72
CA ILE A 136 1.64 -14.68 2.47
C ILE A 136 3.13 -14.48 2.77
N GLU A 137 3.48 -13.40 3.45
CA GLU A 137 4.87 -13.06 3.76
C GLU A 137 4.97 -12.32 5.11
N PRO A 138 5.71 -12.86 6.09
CA PRO A 138 5.88 -12.21 7.38
C PRO A 138 6.92 -11.08 7.30
N LYS A 139 6.47 -9.84 7.08
CA LYS A 139 7.33 -8.64 7.14
C LYS A 139 7.18 -7.90 8.46
N GLY A 140 8.28 -7.35 8.98
CA GLY A 140 8.29 -6.58 10.23
C GLY A 140 7.34 -5.37 10.22
N ILE A 141 7.22 -4.68 9.08
CA ILE A 141 6.32 -3.54 8.93
C ILE A 141 4.83 -3.91 9.08
N TYR A 142 4.44 -5.14 8.72
CA TYR A 142 3.07 -5.62 8.87
C TYR A 142 2.71 -5.81 10.34
N TYR A 143 3.58 -6.50 11.09
CA TYR A 143 3.43 -6.65 12.54
C TYR A 143 3.45 -5.31 13.25
N TYR A 144 4.31 -4.39 12.82
CA TYR A 144 4.40 -3.04 13.39
C TYR A 144 3.10 -2.25 13.17
N PHE A 145 2.51 -2.32 11.98
CA PHE A 145 1.22 -1.70 11.71
C PHE A 145 0.07 -2.35 12.49
N GLN A 146 0.09 -3.69 12.62
CA GLN A 146 -0.85 -4.43 13.47
C GLN A 146 -0.76 -3.97 14.93
N ALA A 147 0.47 -3.81 15.45
CA ALA A 147 0.73 -3.33 16.79
C ALA A 147 0.19 -1.92 17.01
N TYR A 148 0.42 -1.02 16.05
CA TYR A 148 -0.11 0.34 16.10
C TYR A 148 -1.65 0.35 16.20
N ILE A 149 -2.35 -0.42 15.36
CA ILE A 149 -3.82 -0.51 15.40
C ILE A 149 -4.28 -1.04 16.76
N LYS A 150 -3.62 -2.08 17.28
CA LYS A 150 -3.96 -2.68 18.58
C LYS A 150 -3.75 -1.71 19.73
N GLN A 151 -2.63 -0.99 19.75
CA GLN A 151 -2.37 0.03 20.75
C GLN A 151 -3.37 1.20 20.66
N ASP A 152 -3.53 1.80 19.49
CA ASP A 152 -4.31 3.03 19.36
C ASP A 152 -5.83 2.78 19.44
N TYR A 153 -6.33 1.64 18.93
CA TYR A 153 -7.77 1.33 18.99
C TYR A 153 -8.16 0.52 20.22
N PHE A 154 -7.48 -0.59 20.52
CA PHE A 154 -7.93 -1.55 21.53
C PHE A 154 -7.45 -1.19 22.94
N GLU A 155 -6.15 -0.95 23.11
CA GLU A 155 -5.57 -0.62 24.41
C GLU A 155 -6.19 0.67 24.97
N ARG A 156 -6.29 1.71 24.15
CA ARG A 156 -6.92 3.00 24.54
C ARG A 156 -8.42 2.87 24.88
N LYS A 157 -9.09 1.84 24.38
CA LYS A 157 -10.49 1.52 24.72
C LYS A 157 -10.61 0.42 25.78
N PHE A 158 -9.50 0.00 26.38
CA PHE A 158 -9.43 -1.10 27.36
C PHE A 158 -10.02 -2.42 26.85
N LEU A 159 -9.96 -2.65 25.53
CA LEU A 159 -10.38 -3.89 24.90
C LEU A 159 -9.21 -4.88 24.85
N LYS A 160 -9.42 -6.07 25.41
CA LYS A 160 -8.40 -7.13 25.37
C LYS A 160 -8.46 -7.90 24.06
N VAL A 161 -7.32 -8.07 23.41
CA VAL A 161 -7.15 -8.86 22.19
C VAL A 161 -5.87 -9.67 22.24
N SER A 162 -5.86 -10.78 21.50
CA SER A 162 -4.70 -11.66 21.32
C SER A 162 -4.40 -11.77 19.82
N PRO A 163 -3.12 -11.69 19.39
CA PRO A 163 -1.99 -11.22 20.19
C PRO A 163 -2.16 -9.76 20.64
N ASP A 164 -1.51 -9.36 21.73
CA ASP A 164 -1.54 -7.97 22.20
C ASP A 164 -0.63 -7.06 21.35
N TYR A 165 -0.63 -5.76 21.60
CA TYR A 165 0.22 -4.84 20.83
C TYR A 165 1.72 -5.04 21.10
N ARG A 166 2.11 -5.54 22.29
CA ARG A 166 3.51 -5.74 22.69
C ARG A 166 4.10 -6.98 22.02
N GLU A 167 3.30 -8.04 21.93
CA GLU A 167 3.59 -9.24 21.17
C GLU A 167 3.75 -8.92 19.68
N CYS A 168 2.86 -8.11 19.11
CA CYS A 168 3.03 -7.65 17.74
C CYS A 168 4.31 -6.81 17.56
N LEU A 169 4.69 -5.96 18.52
CA LEU A 169 5.95 -5.20 18.45
C LEU A 169 7.18 -6.10 18.52
N SER A 170 7.20 -7.08 19.41
CA SER A 170 8.34 -8.00 19.53
C SER A 170 8.51 -8.84 18.26
N LEU A 171 7.41 -9.26 17.63
CA LEU A 171 7.43 -9.91 16.32
C LEU A 171 7.93 -8.97 15.22
N ALA A 172 7.53 -7.69 15.24
CA ALA A 172 8.02 -6.70 14.28
C ALA A 172 9.54 -6.50 14.36
N GLU A 173 10.08 -6.43 15.58
CA GLU A 173 11.52 -6.35 15.83
C GLU A 173 12.26 -7.61 15.38
N GLN A 174 11.73 -8.80 15.68
CA GLN A 174 12.29 -10.07 15.23
C GLN A 174 12.35 -10.19 13.70
N CYS A 175 11.33 -9.67 13.02
CA CYS A 175 11.28 -9.61 11.56
C CYS A 175 12.07 -8.44 10.95
N GLY A 176 12.78 -7.64 11.75
CA GLY A 176 13.70 -6.61 11.27
C GLY A 176 13.04 -5.37 10.66
N VAL A 177 11.99 -4.83 11.29
CA VAL A 177 11.37 -3.57 10.84
C VAL A 177 12.38 -2.41 10.83
N SER A 178 12.53 -1.74 9.68
CA SER A 178 13.43 -0.59 9.56
C SER A 178 12.77 0.70 10.05
N ASP A 179 13.55 1.63 10.61
CA ASP A 179 13.02 2.94 11.03
C ASP A 179 12.50 3.76 9.84
N TYR A 180 13.12 3.59 8.67
CA TYR A 180 12.66 4.21 7.43
C TYR A 180 11.24 3.76 7.07
N ASP A 181 10.93 2.46 7.16
CA ASP A 181 9.59 1.95 6.85
C ASP A 181 8.54 2.49 7.84
N LYS A 182 8.90 2.63 9.12
CA LYS A 182 8.04 3.24 10.14
C LYS A 182 7.72 4.70 9.79
N GLU A 183 8.73 5.48 9.44
CA GLU A 183 8.55 6.88 9.03
C GLU A 183 7.64 7.01 7.81
N VAL A 184 7.87 6.18 6.79
CA VAL A 184 7.05 6.18 5.56
C VAL A 184 5.59 5.80 5.87
N LEU A 185 5.37 4.79 6.72
CA LEU A 185 4.02 4.38 7.14
C LEU A 185 3.28 5.52 7.84
N PHE A 186 3.89 6.14 8.86
CA PHE A 186 3.22 7.19 9.63
C PHE A 186 3.03 8.50 8.86
N SER A 187 3.97 8.84 7.98
CA SER A 187 3.79 9.94 7.04
C SER A 187 2.60 9.70 6.11
N THR A 188 2.40 8.45 5.66
CA THR A 188 1.25 8.06 4.84
C THR A 188 -0.07 8.11 5.59
N LEU A 189 -0.07 7.64 6.85
CA LEU A 189 -1.22 7.72 7.74
C LEU A 189 -1.54 9.15 8.17
N LYS A 190 -0.59 10.09 8.04
CA LYS A 190 -0.68 11.47 8.55
C LYS A 190 -0.91 11.52 10.06
N VAL A 191 -0.30 10.58 10.78
CA VAL A 191 -0.39 10.44 12.23
C VAL A 191 1.02 10.45 12.81
N ALA A 192 1.20 11.03 14.00
CA ALA A 192 2.47 10.99 14.71
C ALA A 192 2.85 9.54 15.06
N CYS A 193 4.13 9.21 14.92
CA CYS A 193 4.67 7.92 15.37
C CYS A 193 4.43 7.79 16.88
N PRO A 194 3.74 6.73 17.35
CA PRO A 194 3.39 6.55 18.76
C PRO A 194 4.49 5.85 19.56
N PHE A 195 5.54 5.37 18.90
CA PHE A 195 6.69 4.67 19.47
C PHE A 195 7.98 5.40 19.12
#